data_AF-A0A520IET6-F1
#
_entry.id   AF-A0A520IET6-F1
#
_cell.length_a   1.000
_cell.length_b   1.000
_cell.length_c   1.000
_cell.angle_alpha   90.00
_cell.angle_beta   90.00
_cell.angle_gamma   90.00
#
_symmetry.space_group_name_H-M   'P 1'
#
loop_
_entity.id
_entity.type
_entity.pdbx_description
1 polymer ?
#
loop_
_entity_poly.entity_id
_entity_poly.type
_entity_poly.pdbx_seq_one_letter_code
_entity_poly.pdbx_strand_id
1 'polypeptide(L)'
;MFPIIGIVVLLVMVFGGFAFTGGALGPVLEAIPHEMLIIGGAAAGALIIGNSGKELKGLGGGLMKVFKGPKYKKQDYLDVIFLISLLTRK
;
A
#
# COMPACT_ATOMS: atom_id res chain seq x y z
N MET A 1 11.49 1.91 -1.23
CA MET A 1 10.82 1.55 -2.50
C MET A 1 9.59 2.42 -2.59
N PHE A 2 9.46 3.25 -3.63
CA PHE A 2 8.60 4.43 -3.66
C PHE A 2 7.12 4.10 -3.96
N PRO A 3 6.27 3.84 -2.95
CA PRO A 3 4.92 3.31 -3.20
C PRO A 3 4.04 4.38 -3.85
N ILE A 4 4.22 5.63 -3.42
CA ILE A 4 3.54 6.81 -3.97
C ILE A 4 3.85 6.98 -5.46
N ILE A 5 5.11 6.83 -5.87
CA ILE A 5 5.50 6.93 -7.29
C ILE A 5 4.80 5.83 -8.09
N GLY A 6 4.77 4.60 -7.59
CA GLY A 6 4.07 3.49 -8.23
C GLY A 6 2.57 3.77 -8.41
N ILE A 7 1.90 4.30 -7.37
CA ILE A 7 0.48 4.66 -7.43
C ILE A 7 0.23 5.75 -8.47
N VAL A 8 1.07 6.79 -8.52
CA VAL A 8 0.93 7.87 -9.51
C VAL A 8 1.07 7.31 -10.94
N VAL A 9 2.10 6.51 -11.20
CA VAL A 9 2.31 5.89 -12.52
C VAL A 9 1.12 5.01 -12.90
N LEU A 10 0.60 4.22 -11.96
CA LEU A 10 -0.58 3.37 -12.19
C LEU A 10 -1.79 4.22 -12.60
N LEU A 11 -2.12 5.27 -11.86
CA LEU A 11 -3.28 6.11 -12.15
C LEU A 11 -3.14 6.80 -13.51
N VAL A 12 -1.94 7.30 -13.84
CA VAL A 12 -1.67 7.91 -15.14
C VAL A 12 -1.83 6.90 -16.27
N MET A 13 -1.33 5.68 -16.12
CA MET A 13 -1.44 4.67 -17.17
C MET A 13 -2.88 4.19 -17.37
N VAL A 14 -3.64 4.01 -16.28
CA VAL A 14 -5.04 3.56 -16.35
C VAL A 14 -5.95 4.63 -16.94
N PHE A 15 -5.98 5.83 -16.35
CA PHE A 15 -6.87 6.90 -16.81
C PHE A 15 -6.36 7.57 -18.08
N GLY A 16 -5.04 7.73 -18.21
CA GLY A 16 -4.42 8.26 -19.42
C GLY A 16 -4.58 7.33 -20.62
N GLY A 17 -4.43 6.01 -20.44
CA GLY A 17 -4.71 5.03 -21.47
C GLY A 17 -6.17 5.02 -21.91
N PHE A 18 -7.10 5.07 -20.94
CA PHE A 18 -8.54 5.16 -21.22
C PHE A 18 -8.94 6.44 -21.97
N ALA A 19 -8.39 7.59 -21.57
CA ALA A 19 -8.62 8.85 -22.29
C ALA A 19 -7.99 8.82 -23.69
N PHE A 20 -6.79 8.26 -23.83
CA PHE A 20 -6.07 8.16 -25.11
C PHE A 20 -6.83 7.32 -26.14
N THR A 21 -7.53 6.27 -25.72
CA THR A 21 -8.37 5.44 -26.61
C THR A 21 -9.75 6.05 -26.91
N GLY A 22 -10.02 7.29 -26.47
CA GLY A 22 -11.27 7.99 -26.71
C GLY A 22 -12.34 7.78 -25.62
N GLY A 23 -11.97 7.24 -24.46
CA GLY A 23 -12.87 7.06 -23.32
C GLY A 23 -13.31 8.39 -22.70
N ALA A 24 -14.60 8.49 -22.36
CA ALA A 24 -15.16 9.67 -21.70
C ALA A 24 -14.89 9.65 -20.20
N LEU A 25 -13.95 10.47 -19.72
CA LEU A 25 -13.63 10.56 -18.29
C LEU A 25 -14.74 11.22 -17.44
N GLY A 26 -15.59 12.07 -18.03
CA GLY A 26 -16.65 12.77 -17.30
C GLY A 26 -17.60 11.83 -16.53
N PRO A 27 -18.22 10.84 -17.19
CA PRO A 27 -19.05 9.85 -16.51
C PRO A 27 -18.30 9.03 -15.46
N VAL A 28 -17.02 8.74 -15.70
CA VAL A 28 -16.19 8.01 -14.73
C VAL A 28 -15.99 8.83 -13.47
N LEU A 29 -15.64 10.11 -13.60
CA LEU A 29 -15.44 11.01 -12.46
C LEU A 29 -16.72 11.22 -11.65
N GLU A 30 -17.87 11.33 -12.32
CA GLU A 30 -19.18 11.44 -11.65
C GLU A 30 -19.56 10.14 -10.92
N ALA A 31 -19.17 8.99 -11.46
CA ALA A 31 -19.46 7.69 -10.86
C ALA A 31 -18.54 7.34 -9.68
N ILE A 32 -17.33 7.91 -9.59
CA ILE A 32 -16.34 7.58 -8.55
C ILE A 32 -16.94 7.60 -7.13
N PRO A 33 -17.67 8.64 -6.67
CA PRO A 33 -18.21 8.66 -5.31
C PRO A 33 -19.19 7.52 -5.04
N HIS A 34 -20.05 7.22 -6.02
CA HIS A 34 -21.04 6.16 -5.91
C HIS A 34 -20.39 4.77 -5.91
N GLU A 35 -19.46 4.55 -6.84
CA GLU A 35 -18.73 3.28 -6.96
C GLU A 35 -17.80 3.04 -5.77
N MET A 36 -17.17 4.08 -5.22
CA MET A 36 -16.37 3.95 -4.00
C MET A 36 -17.23 3.56 -2.80
N LEU A 37 -18.48 4.02 -2.71
CA LEU A 37 -19.40 3.60 -1.67
C LEU A 37 -19.87 2.16 -1.89
N ILE A 38 -20.26 1.81 -3.11
CA ILE A 38 -20.82 0.49 -3.44
C ILE A 38 -19.72 -0.58 -3.43
N ILE A 39 -18.71 -0.45 -4.29
CA ILE A 39 -17.61 -1.41 -4.43
C ILE A 39 -16.68 -1.34 -3.22
N GLY A 40 -16.33 -0.14 -2.78
CA GLY A 40 -15.47 0.03 -1.60
C GLY A 40 -16.15 -0.45 -0.31
N GLY A 41 -17.45 -0.18 -0.16
CA GLY A 41 -18.25 -0.70 0.95
C GLY A 41 -18.38 -2.23 0.91
N ALA A 42 -18.62 -2.82 -0.27
CA ALA A 42 -18.65 -4.26 -0.45
C ALA A 42 -17.30 -4.91 -0.12
N ALA A 43 -16.19 -4.32 -0.59
CA ALA A 43 -14.85 -4.80 -0.28
C ALA A 43 -14.55 -4.74 1.23
N ALA A 44 -14.92 -3.64 1.89
CA ALA A 44 -14.76 -3.50 3.34
C ALA A 44 -15.61 -4.52 4.11
N GLY A 45 -16.88 -4.70 3.72
CA GLY A 45 -17.77 -5.70 4.30
C GLY A 45 -17.26 -7.13 4.13
N ALA A 46 -16.79 -7.49 2.93
CA ALA A 46 -16.19 -8.80 2.65
C ALA A 46 -14.92 -9.03 3.48
N LEU A 47 -14.08 -8.00 3.66
CA LEU A 47 -12.90 -8.05 4.52
C LEU A 47 -13.27 -8.33 5.98
N ILE A 48 -14.32 -7.69 6.50
CA ILE A 48 -14.77 -7.88 7.88
C ILE A 48 -15.38 -9.27 8.08
N ILE A 49 -16.23 -9.74 7.15
CA ILE A 49 -16.89 -11.03 7.25
C ILE A 49 -15.88 -12.19 7.09
N GLY A 50 -14.90 -12.02 6.19
CA GLY A 50 -13.95 -13.08 5.85
C GLY A 50 -12.75 -13.21 6.77
N ASN A 51 -12.59 -12.35 7.79
CA ASN A 51 -11.40 -12.32 8.64
C ASN A 51 -11.74 -12.16 10.13
N SER A 52 -10.89 -12.72 10.97
CA SER A 52 -10.90 -12.52 12.42
C SER A 52 -10.40 -11.11 12.80
N GLY A 53 -10.75 -10.66 14.01
CA GLY A 53 -10.25 -9.38 14.53
C GLY A 53 -8.72 -9.29 14.64
N LYS A 54 -8.02 -10.43 14.78
CA LYS A 54 -6.55 -10.48 14.79
C LYS A 54 -5.99 -10.20 13.39
N GLU A 55 -6.58 -10.79 12.36
CA GLU A 55 -6.18 -10.59 10.96
C GLU A 55 -6.45 -9.16 10.51
N LEU A 56 -7.61 -8.59 10.85
CA LEU A 56 -7.92 -7.18 10.54
C LEU A 56 -6.91 -6.21 11.16
N LYS A 57 -6.53 -6.42 12.43
CA LYS A 57 -5.46 -5.63 13.09
C LYS A 57 -4.12 -5.83 12.41
N GLY A 58 -3.79 -7.05 12.00
CA GLY A 58 -2.58 -7.38 11.26
C GLY A 58 -2.52 -6.67 9.91
N LEU A 59 -3.63 -6.65 9.17
CA LEU A 59 -3.77 -5.95 7.89
C LEU A 59 -3.55 -4.44 8.05
N GLY A 60 -4.22 -3.81 9.02
CA GLY A 60 -4.03 -2.40 9.31
C GLY A 60 -2.58 -2.06 9.68
N GLY A 61 -1.95 -2.86 10.54
CA GLY A 61 -0.53 -2.70 10.88
C GLY A 61 0.42 -2.92 9.70
N GLY A 62 0.07 -3.85 8.80
CA GLY A 62 0.80 -4.12 7.56
C GLY A 62 0.74 -2.96 6.59
N LEU A 63 -0.46 -2.44 6.32
CA LEU A 63 -0.66 -1.26 5.47
C LEU A 63 0.16 -0.07 5.97
N MET A 64 0.11 0.21 7.28
CA MET A 64 0.90 1.29 7.87
C MET A 64 2.41 1.11 7.67
N LYS A 65 2.93 -0.12 7.77
CA LYS A 65 4.35 -0.42 7.53
C LYS A 65 4.76 -0.17 6.08
N VAL A 66 3.90 -0.52 5.11
CA VAL A 66 4.18 -0.30 3.68
C VAL A 66 4.36 1.19 3.38
N PHE A 67 3.49 2.05 3.92
CA PHE A 67 3.59 3.49 3.71
C PHE A 67 4.68 4.17 4.56
N LYS A 68 4.92 3.70 5.80
CA LYS A 68 5.94 4.27 6.69
C LYS A 68 7.37 3.96 6.26
N GLY A 69 7.56 2.91 5.47
CA GLY A 69 8.86 2.50 4.96
C GLY A 69 9.68 1.69 5.98
N PRO A 70 10.94 1.36 5.63
CA PRO A 70 11.77 0.48 6.45
C PRO A 70 12.07 1.11 7.81
N LYS A 71 11.84 0.34 8.88
CA LYS A 71 12.15 0.74 10.26
C LYS A 71 13.65 0.94 10.47
N TYR A 72 14.47 0.10 9.85
CA TYR A 72 15.92 0.08 10.02
C TYR A 72 16.62 0.67 8.80
N LYS A 73 17.65 1.45 9.07
CA LYS A 73 18.54 2.03 8.08
C LYS A 73 19.72 1.10 7.84
N LYS A 74 20.42 1.29 6.72
CA LYS A 74 21.63 0.53 6.37
C LYS A 74 22.65 0.49 7.51
N GLN A 75 22.82 1.60 8.24
CA GLN A 75 23.75 1.70 9.36
C GLN A 75 23.36 0.77 10.52
N ASP A 76 22.06 0.66 10.86
CA ASP A 76 21.60 -0.22 11.94
C ASP A 76 22.00 -1.69 11.68
N TYR A 77 21.98 -2.12 10.41
CA TYR A 77 22.45 -3.46 10.03
C TYR A 77 23.96 -3.61 10.23
N LEU A 78 24.75 -2.59 9.86
CA LEU A 78 26.20 -2.60 10.05
C LEU A 78 26.58 -2.61 11.54
N ASP A 79 25.90 -1.79 12.34
CA ASP A 79 26.14 -1.68 13.78
C ASP A 79 25.87 -3.01 14.50
N VAL A 80 24.81 -3.73 14.11
CA VAL A 80 24.53 -5.07 14.66
C VAL A 80 25.64 -6.06 14.29
N ILE A 81 26.12 -6.06 13.04
CA ILE A 81 27.20 -6.94 12.58
C ILE A 81 28.49 -6.65 13.35
N PHE A 82 28.86 -5.38 13.51
CA PHE A 82 30.05 -4.98 14.26
C PHE A 82 29.94 -5.29 15.74
N LEU A 83 28.78 -5.07 16.36
CA LEU A 83 28.55 -5.39 17.77
C LEU A 83 28.71 -6.89 18.04
N ILE A 84 28.12 -7.75 17.21
CA ILE A 84 28.27 -9.21 17.34
C ILE A 84 29.73 -9.61 17.19
N SER A 85 30.44 -9.02 16.22
CA SER A 85 31.87 -9.29 15.99
C SER A 85 32.73 -8.88 17.18
N LEU A 86 32.42 -7.74 17.82
CA LEU A 86 33.10 -7.24 19.01
C LEU A 86 32.91 -8.19 20.20
N LEU A 87 31.66 -8.62 20.45
CA LEU A 87 31.32 -9.48 21.59
C LEU A 87 31.87 -10.90 21.47
N THR A 88 32.06 -11.39 20.24
CA THR A 88 32.54 -12.76 19.97
C THR A 88 34.07 -12.83 19.87
N ARG A 89 34.76 -11.68 19.83
CA ARG A 89 36.22 -11.61 19.80
C ARG A 89 36.75 -11.93 21.20
N LYS A 90 37.33 -13.13 21.35
CA LYS A 90 38.12 -13.51 22.54
C LYS A 90 39.33 -12.61 22.69
#